data_AF-A0A7S3FAL1-F1
#
_entry.id   AF-A0A7S3FAL1-F1
#
_cell.length_a   1.000
_cell.length_b   1.000
_cell.length_c   1.000
_cell.angle_alpha   90.00
_cell.angle_beta   90.00
_cell.angle_gamma   90.00
#
_symmetry.space_group_name_H-M   'P 1'
#
loop_
_entity.id
_entity.type
_entity.pdbx_description
1 polymer ?
#
loop_
_entity_poly.entity_id
_entity_poly.type
_entity_poly.pdbx_seq_one_letter_code
_entity_poly.pdbx_strand_id
1 'polypeptide(L)'
;AASTGPDGVQRTTSAVGTGPVDAAYKAVQQIVQVPVELTEYSLNAVTEGIDALANTRVQVADLGTVGNVGNRSAHPQTGEVRTASYSGTSADTDVVVASAKAYVNALNKLLGMRAAKTSVDAAASSEGESESEASKVASA
;
A
#
# COMPACT_ATOMS: atom_id res chain seq x y z
N ALA A 1 -6.43 16.15 -10.13
CA ALA A 1 -5.09 16.38 -9.54
C ALA A 1 -4.06 15.67 -10.41
N ALA A 2 -2.97 16.34 -10.78
CA ALA A 2 -1.86 15.72 -11.50
C ALA A 2 -0.96 15.03 -10.47
N SER A 3 -0.72 13.72 -10.61
CA SER A 3 0.27 13.00 -9.82
C SER A 3 1.42 12.59 -10.73
N THR A 4 2.64 12.93 -10.34
CA THR A 4 3.86 12.51 -11.02
C THR A 4 4.26 11.14 -10.48
N GLY A 5 4.33 10.13 -11.34
CA GLY A 5 4.81 8.81 -10.94
C GLY A 5 6.33 8.78 -10.70
N PRO A 6 6.87 7.68 -10.12
CA PRO A 6 8.32 7.47 -9.98
C PRO A 6 9.06 7.37 -11.32
N ASP A 7 8.31 7.26 -12.43
CA ASP A 7 8.76 7.34 -13.82
C ASP A 7 8.85 8.77 -14.36
N GLY A 8 8.49 9.79 -13.57
CA GLY A 8 8.40 11.18 -14.01
C GLY A 8 7.17 11.47 -14.88
N VAL A 9 6.29 10.49 -15.09
CA VAL A 9 5.13 10.63 -15.98
C VAL A 9 3.94 11.18 -15.19
N GLN A 10 3.45 12.32 -15.64
CA GLN A 10 2.23 12.94 -15.11
C GLN A 10 1.01 12.11 -15.55
N ARG A 11 0.26 11.59 -14.58
CA ARG A 11 -1.02 10.93 -14.83
C ARG A 11 -2.14 11.79 -14.27
N THR A 12 -3.20 11.91 -15.05
CA THR A 12 -4.41 12.65 -14.69
C THR A 12 -5.60 11.72 -14.80
N THR A 13 -6.42 11.67 -13.75
CA THR A 13 -7.70 10.97 -13.78
C THR A 13 -8.78 11.77 -13.10
N SER A 14 -10.02 11.33 -13.29
CA SER A 14 -11.22 11.82 -12.62
C SER A 14 -12.10 10.63 -12.27
N ALA A 15 -12.74 10.67 -11.10
CA ALA A 15 -13.67 9.66 -10.65
C ALA A 15 -14.88 10.30 -9.95
N VAL A 16 -16.00 9.58 -9.98
CA VAL A 16 -17.24 10.00 -9.31
C VAL A 16 -17.41 9.17 -8.03
N GLY A 17 -17.71 9.84 -6.94
CA GLY A 17 -17.95 9.24 -5.63
C GLY A 17 -19.19 9.80 -4.97
N THR A 18 -19.58 9.19 -3.85
CA THR A 18 -20.70 9.66 -3.02
C THR A 18 -20.35 10.93 -2.23
N GLY A 19 -19.06 11.27 -2.16
CA GLY A 19 -18.55 12.50 -1.57
C GLY A 19 -17.17 12.86 -2.12
N PRO A 20 -16.62 14.03 -1.75
CA PRO A 20 -15.35 14.51 -2.30
C PRO A 20 -14.18 13.60 -1.94
N VAL A 21 -14.16 13.06 -0.71
CA VAL A 21 -13.11 12.12 -0.27
C VAL A 21 -13.21 10.78 -1.02
N ASP A 22 -14.42 10.23 -1.17
CA ASP A 22 -14.65 8.99 -1.93
C ASP A 22 -14.24 9.13 -3.39
N ALA A 23 -14.61 10.25 -4.04
CA ALA A 23 -14.20 10.55 -5.41
C ALA A 23 -12.67 10.64 -5.55
N ALA A 24 -12.00 11.30 -4.60
CA ALA A 24 -10.55 11.39 -4.58
C ALA A 24 -9.89 10.02 -4.42
N TYR A 25 -10.40 9.16 -3.52
CA TYR A 25 -9.84 7.83 -3.30
C TYR A 25 -10.03 6.93 -4.52
N LYS A 26 -11.22 6.95 -5.14
CA LYS A 26 -11.48 6.23 -6.38
C LYS A 26 -10.56 6.67 -7.52
N ALA A 27 -10.32 7.97 -7.65
CA ALA A 27 -9.38 8.51 -8.62
C ALA A 27 -7.96 8.00 -8.37
N VAL A 28 -7.48 8.06 -7.12
CA VAL A 28 -6.15 7.52 -6.77
C VAL A 28 -6.08 6.02 -7.06
N GLN A 29 -7.11 5.26 -6.73
CA GLN A 29 -7.14 3.81 -6.92
C GLN A 29 -7.11 3.41 -8.41
N GLN A 30 -7.73 4.19 -9.30
CA GLN A 30 -7.64 3.98 -10.76
C GLN A 30 -6.21 4.14 -11.29
N ILE A 31 -5.42 5.06 -10.71
CA ILE A 31 -4.03 5.28 -11.12
C ILE A 31 -3.10 4.22 -10.52
N VAL A 32 -3.25 3.93 -9.23
CA VAL A 32 -2.32 3.06 -8.49
C VAL A 32 -2.55 1.58 -8.80
N GLN A 33 -3.79 1.18 -9.14
CA GLN A 33 -4.15 -0.19 -9.53
C GLN A 33 -3.73 -1.27 -8.50
N VAL A 34 -3.70 -0.90 -7.22
CA VAL A 34 -3.47 -1.85 -6.12
C VAL A 34 -4.78 -2.13 -5.41
N PRO A 35 -5.19 -3.39 -5.29
CA PRO A 35 -6.34 -3.76 -4.48
C PRO A 35 -6.01 -3.56 -2.99
N VAL A 36 -6.65 -2.56 -2.39
CA VAL A 36 -6.54 -2.28 -0.96
C VAL A 36 -7.93 -2.07 -0.37
N GLU A 37 -8.08 -2.42 0.89
CA GLU A 37 -9.28 -2.13 1.67
C GLU A 37 -8.98 -1.01 2.66
N LEU A 38 -9.88 -0.03 2.78
CA LEU A 38 -9.80 0.99 3.82
C LEU A 38 -10.33 0.41 5.14
N THR A 39 -9.45 0.15 6.10
CA THR A 39 -9.84 -0.45 7.38
C THR A 39 -10.14 0.58 8.46
N GLU A 40 -9.52 1.75 8.38
CA GLU A 40 -9.74 2.83 9.35
C GLU A 40 -9.62 4.19 8.69
N TYR A 41 -10.53 5.08 9.07
CA TYR A 41 -10.48 6.50 8.76
C TYR A 41 -10.77 7.28 10.04
N SER A 42 -9.86 8.15 10.45
CA SER A 42 -10.00 9.02 11.61
C SER A 42 -9.64 10.45 11.23
N LEU A 43 -10.49 11.39 11.62
CA LEU A 43 -10.33 12.81 11.37
C LEU A 43 -10.47 13.55 12.69
N ASN A 44 -9.46 14.33 13.05
CA ASN A 44 -9.47 15.15 14.26
C ASN A 44 -9.09 16.59 13.91
N ALA A 45 -9.83 17.56 14.44
CA ALA A 45 -9.40 18.95 14.41
C ALA A 45 -8.31 19.17 15.48
N VAL A 46 -7.18 19.74 15.08
CA VAL A 46 -6.08 20.06 15.99
C VAL A 46 -6.28 21.42 16.65
N THR A 47 -6.85 22.35 15.90
CA THR A 47 -7.11 23.73 16.32
C THR A 47 -8.59 24.06 16.15
N GLU A 48 -9.03 25.11 16.84
CA GLU A 48 -10.39 25.64 16.73
C GLU A 48 -10.44 26.81 15.74
N GLY A 49 -11.63 27.10 15.21
CA GLY A 49 -11.87 28.22 14.29
C GLY A 49 -12.05 27.79 12.83
N ILE A 50 -12.26 28.76 11.95
CA ILE A 50 -12.49 28.52 10.51
C ILE A 50 -11.26 27.98 9.80
N ASP A 51 -10.07 28.25 10.36
CA ASP A 51 -8.77 27.80 9.85
C ASP A 51 -8.28 26.58 10.64
N ALA A 52 -9.20 25.81 11.21
CA ALA A 52 -8.89 24.61 11.96
C ALA A 52 -8.07 23.64 11.11
N LEU A 53 -6.95 23.16 11.66
CA LEU A 53 -6.13 22.14 11.01
C LEU A 53 -6.78 20.77 11.19
N ALA A 54 -7.07 20.11 10.07
CA ALA A 54 -7.63 18.78 10.03
C ALA A 54 -6.50 17.74 9.99
N ASN A 55 -6.29 17.03 11.09
CA ASN A 55 -5.40 15.87 11.15
C ASN A 55 -6.17 14.61 10.75
N THR A 56 -5.75 14.03 9.62
CA THR A 56 -6.38 12.82 9.06
C THR A 56 -5.43 11.64 9.18
N ARG A 57 -5.95 10.52 9.67
CA ARG A 57 -5.29 9.22 9.73
C ARG A 57 -6.08 8.21 8.93
N VAL A 58 -5.37 7.47 8.09
CA VAL A 58 -5.93 6.46 7.19
C VAL A 58 -5.17 5.17 7.38
N GLN A 59 -5.88 4.05 7.52
CA GLN A 59 -5.29 2.72 7.47
C GLN A 59 -5.86 1.91 6.31
N VAL A 60 -4.97 1.26 5.57
CA VAL A 60 -5.32 0.39 4.44
C VAL A 60 -4.76 -1.00 4.66
N ALA A 61 -5.56 -2.03 4.40
CA ALA A 61 -5.12 -3.42 4.38
C ALA A 61 -4.83 -3.86 2.94
N ASP A 62 -3.72 -4.58 2.77
CA ASP A 62 -3.34 -5.15 1.48
C ASP A 62 -4.18 -6.40 1.18
N LEU A 63 -5.12 -6.30 0.24
CA LEU A 63 -5.94 -7.45 -0.17
C LEU A 63 -5.12 -8.48 -0.99
N GLY A 64 -3.95 -8.09 -1.48
CA GLY A 64 -3.17 -8.89 -2.42
C GLY A 64 -3.77 -8.89 -3.81
N THR A 65 -2.98 -9.31 -4.80
CA THR A 65 -3.43 -9.47 -6.18
C THR A 65 -3.49 -10.96 -6.50
N VAL A 66 -4.31 -11.36 -7.46
CA VAL A 66 -4.37 -12.77 -7.91
C VAL A 66 -2.95 -13.23 -8.29
N GLY A 67 -2.39 -14.20 -7.56
CA GLY A 67 -1.00 -14.69 -7.72
C GLY A 67 0.03 -14.11 -6.74
N ASN A 68 -0.27 -13.04 -6.00
CA ASN A 68 0.55 -12.53 -4.90
C ASN A 68 -0.33 -12.41 -3.65
N VAL A 69 -0.19 -13.40 -2.77
CA VAL A 69 -0.84 -13.40 -1.46
C VAL A 69 -0.32 -12.16 -0.73
N GLY A 70 -1.18 -11.15 -0.57
CA GLY A 70 -0.85 -9.85 0.05
C GLY A 70 -0.08 -10.05 1.35
N ASN A 71 0.68 -9.04 1.79
CA ASN A 71 1.66 -9.24 2.86
C ASN A 71 1.00 -9.81 4.14
N ARG A 72 1.09 -11.14 4.30
CA ARG A 72 0.53 -11.89 5.42
C ARG A 72 1.69 -12.28 6.31
N SER A 73 1.70 -11.72 7.51
CA SER A 73 2.67 -12.10 8.53
C SER A 73 1.94 -12.93 9.57
N ALA A 74 2.48 -14.12 9.83
CA ALA A 74 2.04 -14.95 10.95
C ALA A 74 2.67 -14.40 12.22
N HIS A 75 1.87 -14.24 13.27
CA HIS A 75 2.42 -13.89 14.57
C HIS A 75 3.25 -15.08 15.11
N PRO A 76 4.54 -14.90 15.45
CA PRO A 76 5.44 -16.02 15.77
C PRO A 76 5.04 -16.79 17.03
N GLN A 77 4.23 -16.20 17.91
CA GLN A 77 3.78 -16.83 19.15
C GLN A 77 2.39 -17.47 19.07
N THR A 78 1.47 -16.92 18.26
CA THR A 78 0.07 -17.41 18.19
C THR A 78 -0.25 -18.13 16.88
N GLY A 79 0.62 -18.02 15.87
CA GLY A 79 0.37 -18.54 14.52
C GLY A 79 -0.75 -17.80 13.77
N GLU A 80 -1.31 -16.74 14.34
CA GLU A 80 -2.40 -15.99 13.73
C GLU A 80 -1.88 -15.24 12.49
N VAL A 81 -2.46 -15.55 11.33
CA VAL A 81 -2.12 -14.90 10.07
C VAL A 81 -2.93 -13.64 9.93
N ARG A 82 -2.27 -12.49 10.03
CA ARG A 82 -2.90 -11.19 9.82
C ARG A 82 -2.46 -10.59 8.50
N THR A 83 -3.42 -10.00 7.80
CA THR A 83 -3.14 -9.15 6.66
C THR A 83 -2.42 -7.90 7.15
N ALA A 84 -1.31 -7.54 6.52
CA ALA A 84 -0.61 -6.31 6.87
C ALA A 84 -1.49 -5.10 6.57
N SER A 85 -1.67 -4.27 7.59
CA SER A 85 -2.24 -2.94 7.45
C SER A 85 -1.13 -1.89 7.44
N TYR A 86 -1.35 -0.84 6.66
CA TYR A 86 -0.43 0.28 6.49
C TYR A 86 -1.16 1.56 6.81
N SER A 87 -0.52 2.44 7.58
CA SER A 87 -1.13 3.69 8.01
C SER A 87 -0.42 4.91 7.43
N GLY A 88 -1.21 5.89 7.01
CA GLY A 88 -0.76 7.20 6.56
C GLY A 88 -1.44 8.31 7.36
N THR A 89 -0.74 9.42 7.53
CA THR A 89 -1.23 10.60 8.24
C THR A 89 -0.91 11.87 7.45
N SER A 90 -1.71 12.91 7.66
CA SER A 90 -1.43 14.26 7.17
C SER A 90 -2.26 15.29 7.92
N ALA A 91 -1.77 16.53 8.00
CA ALA A 91 -2.53 17.67 8.49
C ALA A 91 -2.63 18.72 7.39
N ASP A 92 -3.84 19.20 7.13
CA ASP A 92 -4.13 20.26 6.15
C ASP A 92 -5.34 21.07 6.63
N THR A 93 -5.50 22.30 6.15
CA THR A 93 -6.73 23.08 6.42
C THR A 93 -7.89 22.57 5.57
N ASP A 94 -7.61 22.00 4.39
CA ASP A 94 -8.61 21.32 3.56
C ASP A 94 -8.69 19.82 3.91
N VAL A 95 -9.83 19.40 4.43
CA VAL A 95 -10.13 18.01 4.83
C VAL A 95 -9.97 17.02 3.66
N VAL A 96 -10.34 17.42 2.44
CA VAL A 96 -10.26 16.55 1.26
C VAL A 96 -8.80 16.36 0.86
N VAL A 97 -8.03 17.44 0.87
CA VAL A 97 -6.58 17.39 0.57
C VAL A 97 -5.84 16.60 1.64
N ALA A 98 -6.15 16.81 2.92
CA ALA A 98 -5.62 15.98 4.01
C ALA A 98 -5.94 14.50 3.79
N SER A 99 -7.21 14.17 3.56
CA SER A 99 -7.62 12.77 3.34
C SER A 99 -6.86 12.12 2.18
N ALA A 100 -6.76 12.82 1.03
CA ALA A 100 -6.04 12.33 -0.13
C ALA A 100 -4.54 12.12 0.16
N LYS A 101 -3.88 13.07 0.84
CA LYS A 101 -2.46 12.96 1.22
C LYS A 101 -2.22 11.79 2.18
N ALA A 102 -3.04 11.65 3.22
CA ALA A 102 -2.94 10.54 4.16
C ALA A 102 -3.09 9.18 3.46
N TYR A 103 -4.04 9.06 2.54
CA TYR A 103 -4.26 7.84 1.77
C TYR A 103 -3.07 7.49 0.86
N VAL A 104 -2.54 8.47 0.11
CA VAL A 104 -1.34 8.27 -0.72
C VAL A 104 -0.13 7.88 0.13
N ASN A 105 0.03 8.48 1.32
CA ASN A 105 1.11 8.10 2.25
C ASN A 105 0.99 6.64 2.71
N ALA A 106 -0.24 6.16 2.97
CA ALA A 106 -0.47 4.77 3.34
C ALA A 106 -0.14 3.82 2.18
N LEU A 107 -0.55 4.17 0.96
CA LEU A 107 -0.26 3.40 -0.26
C LEU A 107 1.25 3.35 -0.56
N ASN A 108 1.97 4.46 -0.41
CA ASN A 108 3.42 4.50 -0.62
C ASN A 108 4.16 3.57 0.34
N LYS A 109 3.74 3.51 1.61
CA LYS A 109 4.30 2.56 2.59
C LYS A 109 4.00 1.11 2.21
N LEU A 110 2.77 0.82 1.79
CA LEU A 110 2.38 -0.51 1.31
C LEU A 110 3.23 -0.94 0.11
N LEU A 111 3.34 -0.08 -0.91
CA LEU A 111 4.10 -0.35 -2.12
C LEU A 111 5.60 -0.52 -1.83
N GLY A 112 6.17 0.34 -0.97
CA GLY A 112 7.56 0.22 -0.55
C GLY A 112 7.84 -1.12 0.16
N MET A 113 6.93 -1.56 1.03
CA MET A 113 7.05 -2.83 1.74
C MET A 113 6.86 -4.04 0.81
N ARG A 114 5.97 -3.95 -0.18
CA ARG A 114 5.83 -4.97 -1.24
C ARG A 114 7.10 -5.07 -2.08
N ALA A 115 7.66 -3.95 -2.52
CA ALA A 115 8.87 -3.91 -3.32
C ALA A 115 10.07 -4.50 -2.56
N ALA A 116 10.23 -4.14 -1.28
CA ALA A 116 11.26 -4.72 -0.42
C ALA A 116 11.11 -6.24 -0.30
N LYS A 117 9.89 -6.75 -0.04
CA LYS A 117 9.64 -8.19 0.07
C LYS A 117 9.93 -8.94 -1.24
N THR A 118 9.50 -8.41 -2.39
CA THR A 118 9.82 -9.02 -3.69
C THR A 118 11.33 -9.12 -3.93
N SER A 119 12.13 -8.14 -3.49
CA SER A 119 13.59 -8.23 -3.60
C SER A 119 14.22 -9.30 -2.69
N VAL A 120 13.63 -9.55 -1.52
CA VAL A 120 14.07 -10.61 -0.59
C VAL A 120 13.66 -11.99 -1.12
N ASP A 121 12.42 -12.14 -1.58
CA ASP A 121 11.91 -13.40 -2.15
C ASP A 121 12.67 -13.76 -3.45
N ALA A 122 13.01 -12.77 -4.29
CA ALA A 122 13.82 -12.98 -5.49
C ALA A 122 15.27 -13.41 -5.18
N ALA A 123 15.88 -12.87 -4.11
CA ALA A 123 17.21 -13.31 -3.67
C ALA A 123 17.19 -14.75 -3.11
N ALA A 124 16.17 -15.11 -2.33
CA ALA A 124 16.00 -16.47 -1.80
C ALA A 124 15.69 -17.52 -2.89
N SER A 125 15.16 -17.09 -4.04
CA SER A 125 14.92 -17.95 -5.21
C SER A 125 16.21 -18.32 -5.97
N SER A 126 17.33 -17.63 -5.71
CA SER A 126 18.59 -17.79 -6.46
C SER A 126 19.62 -18.72 -5.78
N GLU A 127 19.32 -19.22 -4.57
CA GLU A 127 20.21 -20.15 -3.82
C GLU A 127 19.82 -21.63 -3.98
N GLY A 128 18.82 -21.96 -4.79
CA GLY A 128 18.29 -23.32 -4.96
C GLY A 128 18.80 -24.12 -6.17
N GLU A 129 19.53 -23.51 -7.10
CA GLU A 129 20.04 -24.19 -8.30
C GLU A 129 21.55 -24.44 -8.22
N SER A 130 22.01 -25.18 -7.20
CA SER A 130 23.38 -25.73 -7.24
C SER A 130 23.55 -27.06 -6.51
N GLU A 131 22.53 -27.92 -6.44
CA GLU A 131 22.71 -29.29 -5.95
C GLU A 131 21.73 -30.28 -6.64
N SER A 132 21.84 -30.42 -7.97
CA SER A 132 21.18 -31.52 -8.70
C SER A 132 22.06 -32.21 -9.75
N GLU A 133 23.31 -31.80 -9.93
CA GLU A 133 24.18 -32.34 -11.00
C GLU A 133 25.48 -32.94 -10.44
N ALA A 134 25.36 -33.93 -9.54
CA ALA A 134 26.52 -34.73 -9.11
C ALA A 134 26.23 -36.20 -8.77
N SER A 135 25.09 -36.78 -9.19
CA SER A 135 24.82 -38.22 -8.98
C SER A 135 24.19 -38.89 -10.21
N LYS A 136 24.88 -38.82 -11.35
CA LYS A 136 24.59 -39.72 -12.49
C LYS A 136 25.82 -40.21 -13.26
N VAL A 137 26.93 -40.46 -12.56
CA VAL A 137 28.08 -41.17 -13.11
C VAL A 137 28.61 -42.19 -12.10
N ALA A 138 27.78 -43.19 -11.76
CA ALA A 138 28.22 -44.39 -11.04
C ALA A 138 27.26 -45.57 -11.28
N SER A 139 26.95 -45.86 -12.54
CA SER A 139 26.39 -47.16 -12.95
C SER A 139 26.54 -47.34 -14.46
N ALA A 140 27.78 -47.55 -14.90
CA ALA A 140 28.11 -48.22 -16.16
C ALA A 140 29.41 -49.00 -15.94
#